data_AF-W1Q829-F1
#
_entry.id   AF-W1Q829-F1
#
_cell.length_a   1.000
_cell.length_b   1.000
_cell.length_c   1.000
_cell.angle_alpha   90.00
_cell.angle_beta   90.00
_cell.angle_gamma   90.00
#
_symmetry.space_group_name_H-M   'P 1'
#
loop_
_entity.id
_entity.type
_entity.pdbx_description
1 polymer ?
#
loop_
_entity_poly.entity_id
_entity_poly.type
_entity_poly.pdbx_seq_one_letter_code
_entity_poly.pdbx_strand_id
1 'polypeptide(L)'
;MGNNSLEDRLKEHANAFDGLLSLIPAKYYYDEDTSNQWQQKKQSKSQAKENKKAKLDPEATRDVSAKEEKDRHALEAKPVIIPGKKQESVPAEEPAAVEAQEPASTTTDTELKLDDATIVFDDDGDGDIAPPPPRKSKQQLTPDKKKEKAENLAKLRAKLAEKINTLKEKRKAPGTKFATVTSRQQILEERRKKEALRRQQKKTKEEKDDDDDDKSSSEDEDMDDKEDKEDVVMYNNIEFNEGERATSDLSGVRKVGRRKGPSNNDVKAHLKKAEQEKAKLASMDKEQAQAAEEKHKWNKALAGAQGIKVKDDVKLLKKALKRKEAKKRKSEREWGERKQFVADQIKAKQDRREENLRIRRENKGKSRKHQTKQLRSFKGATRAPKRAGFEGKIKRKS
;
A
#
# COMPACT_ATOMS: atom_id res chain seq x y z
N MET A 1 -12.20 -51.80 -38.74
CA MET A 1 -12.05 -50.36 -39.07
C MET A 1 -12.27 -49.58 -37.78
N GLY A 2 -11.39 -49.73 -36.79
CA GLY A 2 -10.18 -48.89 -36.66
C GLY A 2 -10.52 -47.72 -35.75
N ASN A 3 -10.32 -47.88 -34.44
CA ASN A 3 -10.58 -46.87 -33.43
C ASN A 3 -9.68 -45.65 -33.69
N ASN A 4 -10.22 -44.60 -34.29
CA ASN A 4 -9.56 -43.30 -34.37
C ASN A 4 -9.44 -42.75 -32.95
N SER A 5 -8.30 -43.06 -32.32
CA SER A 5 -7.94 -42.63 -30.98
C SER A 5 -8.08 -41.11 -30.89
N LEU A 6 -8.57 -40.60 -29.76
CA LEU A 6 -8.59 -39.16 -29.45
C LEU A 6 -7.23 -38.51 -29.79
N GLU A 7 -6.14 -39.23 -29.55
CA GLU A 7 -4.78 -38.82 -29.86
C GLU A 7 -4.55 -38.54 -31.35
N ASP A 8 -5.12 -39.34 -32.24
CA ASP A 8 -4.94 -39.16 -33.69
C ASP A 8 -5.71 -37.93 -34.19
N ARG A 9 -6.93 -37.68 -33.65
CA ARG A 9 -7.65 -36.44 -33.93
C ARG A 9 -6.92 -35.22 -33.36
N LEU A 10 -6.39 -35.32 -32.14
CA LEU A 10 -5.63 -34.22 -31.54
C LEU A 10 -4.35 -33.92 -32.34
N LYS A 11 -3.66 -34.93 -32.85
CA LYS A 11 -2.50 -34.76 -33.75
C LYS A 11 -2.91 -34.15 -35.08
N GLU A 12 -4.02 -34.59 -35.67
CA GLU A 12 -4.54 -34.03 -36.92
C GLU A 12 -4.94 -32.55 -36.75
N HIS A 13 -5.62 -32.21 -35.66
CA HIS A 13 -5.92 -30.82 -35.33
C HIS A 13 -4.65 -30.01 -35.05
N ALA A 14 -3.67 -30.54 -34.33
CA ALA A 14 -2.40 -29.86 -34.08
C ALA A 14 -1.65 -29.55 -35.39
N ASN A 15 -1.61 -30.50 -36.33
CA ASN A 15 -1.01 -30.29 -37.64
C ASN A 15 -1.77 -29.25 -38.47
N ALA A 16 -3.10 -29.23 -38.39
CA ALA A 16 -3.93 -28.22 -39.05
C ALA A 16 -3.71 -26.81 -38.46
N PHE A 17 -3.56 -26.71 -37.14
CA PHE A 17 -3.22 -25.46 -36.46
C PHE A 17 -1.82 -24.96 -36.82
N ASP A 18 -0.82 -25.85 -36.87
CA ASP A 18 0.54 -25.49 -37.28
C ASP A 18 0.60 -25.02 -38.75
N GLY A 19 -0.16 -25.69 -39.63
CA GLY A 19 -0.38 -25.23 -41.00
C GLY A 19 -1.01 -23.84 -41.09
N LEU A 20 -2.01 -23.54 -40.25
CA LEU A 20 -2.64 -22.22 -40.19
C LEU A 20 -1.68 -21.15 -39.65
N LEU A 21 -0.87 -21.47 -38.64
CA LEU A 21 0.15 -20.57 -38.09
C LEU A 21 1.25 -20.28 -39.13
N SER A 22 1.61 -21.26 -39.96
CA SER A 22 2.60 -21.09 -41.03
C SER A 22 2.13 -20.18 -42.17
N LEU A 23 0.81 -20.02 -42.35
CA LEU A 23 0.23 -19.14 -43.36
C LEU A 23 0.31 -17.66 -42.98
N ILE A 24 0.49 -17.36 -41.69
CA ILE A 24 0.63 -15.98 -41.23
C ILE A 24 2.10 -15.59 -41.39
N PRO A 25 2.41 -14.51 -42.14
CA PRO A 25 3.79 -14.10 -42.34
C PRO A 25 4.54 -13.91 -41.02
N ALA A 26 5.74 -14.47 -40.93
CA ALA A 26 6.63 -14.40 -39.76
C ALA A 26 6.85 -12.95 -39.25
N LYS A 27 6.71 -11.95 -40.13
CA LYS A 27 6.75 -10.50 -39.80
C LYS A 27 5.81 -10.09 -38.66
N TYR A 28 4.69 -10.79 -38.46
CA TYR A 28 3.71 -10.45 -37.43
C TYR A 28 3.98 -11.10 -36.06
N TYR A 29 4.88 -12.08 -36.00
CA TYR A 29 5.22 -12.82 -34.77
C TYR A 29 6.67 -12.60 -34.32
N TYR A 30 7.58 -12.31 -35.25
CA TYR A 30 8.96 -11.99 -34.97
C TYR A 30 9.19 -10.50 -35.25
N ASP A 31 9.56 -9.74 -34.22
CA ASP A 31 10.03 -8.37 -34.38
C ASP A 31 11.17 -8.39 -35.42
N GLU A 32 11.08 -7.56 -36.47
CA GLU A 32 12.02 -7.56 -37.61
C GLU A 32 13.50 -7.54 -37.15
N ASP A 33 13.78 -6.96 -35.99
CA ASP A 33 15.09 -6.80 -35.38
C ASP A 33 15.63 -8.05 -34.63
N THR A 34 14.80 -9.05 -34.33
CA THR A 34 15.27 -10.30 -33.66
C THR A 34 15.89 -11.30 -34.63
N SER A 35 15.62 -11.15 -35.93
CA SER A 35 16.14 -11.99 -37.01
C SER A 35 17.67 -11.94 -37.17
N ASN A 36 18.31 -10.84 -36.73
CA ASN A 36 19.77 -10.68 -36.80
C ASN A 36 20.46 -10.89 -35.45
N GLN A 37 19.70 -11.11 -34.37
CA GLN A 37 20.24 -11.24 -33.02
C GLN A 37 21.09 -12.53 -32.87
N TRP A 38 20.70 -13.59 -33.58
CA TRP A 38 21.44 -14.86 -33.65
C TRP A 38 22.60 -14.83 -34.68
N GLN A 39 22.62 -13.84 -35.58
CA GLN A 39 23.73 -13.61 -36.52
C GLN A 39 24.85 -12.73 -35.92
N GLN A 40 24.63 -12.14 -34.73
CA GLN A 40 25.63 -11.33 -34.04
C GLN A 40 26.78 -12.21 -33.52
N LYS A 41 27.91 -12.20 -34.23
CA LYS A 41 29.15 -12.84 -33.78
C LYS A 41 29.65 -12.17 -32.49
N LYS A 42 30.03 -12.97 -31.49
CA LYS A 42 30.69 -12.48 -30.27
C LYS A 42 31.91 -11.65 -30.66
N GLN A 43 31.99 -10.42 -30.17
CA GLN A 43 33.14 -9.53 -30.39
C GLN A 43 34.44 -10.24 -29.99
N SER A 44 35.47 -10.15 -30.84
CA SER A 44 36.77 -10.74 -30.52
C SER A 44 37.39 -10.04 -29.31
N LYS A 45 38.29 -10.74 -28.59
CA LYS A 45 39.00 -10.15 -27.43
C LYS A 45 39.80 -8.89 -27.79
N SER A 46 40.23 -8.72 -29.05
CA SER A 46 40.91 -7.50 -29.53
C SER A 46 39.93 -6.34 -29.65
N GLN A 47 38.81 -6.56 -30.33
CA GLN A 47 37.75 -5.55 -30.51
C GLN A 47 37.18 -5.09 -29.16
N ALA A 48 36.99 -6.00 -28.20
CA ALA A 48 36.56 -5.63 -26.86
C ALA A 48 37.59 -4.78 -26.09
N LYS A 49 38.89 -4.95 -26.36
CA LYS A 49 39.95 -4.13 -25.76
C LYS A 49 40.05 -2.76 -26.45
N GLU A 50 39.91 -2.71 -27.76
CA GLU A 50 39.87 -1.47 -28.55
C GLU A 50 38.67 -0.61 -28.17
N ASN A 51 37.47 -1.21 -28.07
CA ASN A 51 36.27 -0.49 -27.61
C ASN A 51 36.42 0.05 -26.17
N LYS A 52 37.13 -0.68 -25.30
CA LYS A 52 37.44 -0.21 -23.94
C LYS A 52 38.48 0.91 -23.94
N LYS A 53 39.46 0.88 -24.83
CA LYS A 53 40.44 1.96 -25.01
C LYS A 53 39.76 3.21 -25.57
N ALA A 54 38.98 3.07 -26.64
CA ALA A 54 38.19 4.15 -27.23
C ALA A 54 37.21 4.79 -26.23
N LYS A 55 36.64 3.99 -25.31
CA LYS A 55 35.77 4.50 -24.22
C LYS A 55 36.54 5.24 -23.12
N LEU A 56 37.83 4.99 -22.97
CA LEU A 56 38.72 5.61 -21.97
C LEU A 56 39.61 6.72 -22.56
N ASP A 57 39.56 6.97 -23.87
CA ASP A 57 40.41 7.97 -24.52
C ASP A 57 39.92 9.39 -24.16
N PRO A 58 40.76 10.19 -23.48
CA PRO A 58 40.36 11.50 -22.99
C PRO A 58 40.19 12.54 -24.11
N GLU A 59 40.74 12.33 -25.31
CA GLU A 59 40.46 13.20 -26.47
C GLU A 59 39.04 13.02 -27.01
N ALA A 60 38.51 11.78 -27.02
CA ALA A 60 37.14 11.52 -27.47
C ALA A 60 36.06 12.14 -26.55
N THR A 61 36.43 12.54 -25.33
CA THR A 61 35.56 13.15 -24.31
C THR A 61 35.91 14.60 -24.00
N ARG A 62 36.94 15.17 -24.64
CA ARG A 62 37.39 16.54 -24.39
C ARG A 62 36.56 17.60 -25.11
N ASP A 63 35.94 17.22 -26.22
CA ASP A 63 35.25 18.18 -27.11
C ASP A 63 33.74 18.00 -27.18
N VAL A 64 33.15 17.10 -26.38
CA VAL A 64 31.70 16.87 -26.39
C VAL A 64 31.08 17.48 -25.13
N SER A 65 30.38 18.60 -25.31
CA SER A 65 29.62 19.22 -24.23
C SER A 65 28.52 18.28 -23.75
N ALA A 66 28.25 18.24 -22.43
CA ALA A 66 27.18 17.41 -21.86
C ALA A 66 25.79 17.73 -22.45
N LYS A 67 25.63 18.91 -23.08
CA LYS A 67 24.44 19.28 -23.85
C LYS A 67 24.37 18.53 -25.18
N GLU A 68 25.49 18.43 -25.86
CA GLU A 68 25.63 17.79 -27.17
C GLU A 68 25.52 16.26 -27.09
N GLU A 69 26.03 15.64 -26.01
CA GLU A 69 25.77 14.22 -25.74
C GLU A 69 24.28 13.95 -25.46
N LYS A 70 23.60 14.85 -24.73
CA LYS A 70 22.16 14.73 -24.47
C LYS A 70 21.34 14.88 -25.74
N ASP A 71 21.69 15.84 -26.59
CA ASP A 71 21.01 16.09 -27.86
C ASP A 71 21.23 14.90 -28.81
N ARG A 72 22.45 14.35 -28.87
CA ARG A 72 22.75 13.12 -29.63
C ARG A 72 21.98 11.91 -29.12
N HIS A 73 21.93 11.70 -27.80
CA HIS A 73 21.12 10.64 -27.21
C HIS A 73 19.62 10.83 -27.42
N ALA A 74 19.14 12.08 -27.49
CA ALA A 74 17.74 12.38 -27.79
C ALA A 74 17.40 12.11 -29.26
N LEU A 75 18.33 12.36 -30.18
CA LEU A 75 18.20 12.03 -31.61
C LEU A 75 18.27 10.51 -31.87
N GLU A 76 19.13 9.78 -31.14
CA GLU A 76 19.28 8.33 -31.27
C GLU A 76 18.21 7.53 -30.49
N ALA A 77 17.50 8.17 -29.54
CA ALA A 77 16.47 7.51 -28.75
C ALA A 77 15.20 7.25 -29.59
N LYS A 78 14.93 5.97 -29.86
CA LYS A 78 13.65 5.54 -30.45
C LYS A 78 12.49 5.94 -29.51
N PRO A 79 11.40 6.53 -30.02
CA PRO A 79 10.28 6.92 -29.18
C PRO A 79 9.66 5.69 -28.52
N VAL A 80 9.46 5.75 -27.20
CA VAL A 80 8.74 4.71 -26.46
C VAL A 80 7.27 4.79 -26.85
N ILE A 81 6.83 3.88 -27.74
CA ILE A 81 5.43 3.75 -28.12
C ILE A 81 4.72 3.01 -26.97
N ILE A 82 4.04 3.78 -26.12
CA ILE A 82 3.08 3.24 -25.16
C ILE A 82 1.85 2.84 -25.98
N PRO A 83 1.38 1.57 -25.93
CA PRO A 83 0.19 1.15 -26.67
C PRO A 83 -1.01 2.04 -26.27
N GLY A 84 -1.55 2.82 -27.21
CA GLY A 84 -2.78 3.59 -27.03
C GLY A 84 -2.69 5.13 -27.06
N LYS A 85 -1.54 5.74 -27.36
CA LYS A 85 -1.46 7.20 -27.60
C LYS A 85 -1.45 7.53 -29.10
N LYS A 86 -2.51 8.19 -29.58
CA LYS A 86 -2.60 8.79 -30.92
C LYS A 86 -1.46 9.79 -31.12
N GLN A 87 -0.85 9.74 -32.31
CA GLN A 87 0.18 10.67 -32.76
C GLN A 87 -0.43 12.06 -32.99
N GLU A 88 0.10 13.08 -32.32
CA GLU A 88 -0.05 14.47 -32.75
C GLU A 88 1.16 14.81 -33.62
N SER A 89 0.89 15.14 -34.89
CA SER A 89 1.85 15.64 -35.86
C SER A 89 2.18 17.10 -35.56
N VAL A 90 3.46 17.43 -35.37
CA VAL A 90 3.95 18.81 -35.38
C VAL A 90 4.81 19.00 -36.64
N PRO A 91 4.55 20.01 -37.49
CA PRO A 91 5.34 20.33 -38.67
C PRO A 91 6.62 21.14 -38.32
N ALA A 92 7.59 21.10 -39.23
CA ALA A 92 8.95 21.63 -39.13
C ALA A 92 9.11 23.11 -39.60
N GLU A 93 10.29 23.68 -39.26
CA GLU A 93 10.94 24.96 -39.69
C GLU A 93 10.42 26.27 -39.07
N GLU A 94 11.19 27.29 -38.64
CA GLU A 94 12.64 27.63 -38.57
C GLU A 94 12.83 28.83 -37.57
N PRO A 95 14.05 29.35 -37.27
CA PRO A 95 14.41 29.99 -35.99
C PRO A 95 14.40 31.54 -35.96
N ALA A 96 14.19 32.12 -34.78
CA ALA A 96 14.39 33.55 -34.50
C ALA A 96 15.03 33.77 -33.10
N ALA A 97 15.86 34.80 -33.03
CA ALA A 97 16.90 35.06 -32.03
C ALA A 97 16.45 35.88 -30.79
N VAL A 98 17.36 35.94 -29.79
CA VAL A 98 17.52 36.90 -28.65
C VAL A 98 16.37 36.94 -27.62
N GLU A 99 16.55 37.02 -26.29
CA GLU A 99 17.55 37.70 -25.45
C GLU A 99 17.46 37.18 -23.99
N ALA A 100 18.57 37.28 -23.25
CA ALA A 100 18.73 36.85 -21.87
C ALA A 100 18.26 37.92 -20.86
N GLN A 101 17.78 37.50 -19.68
CA GLN A 101 18.08 38.17 -18.40
C GLN A 101 17.74 37.28 -17.19
N GLU A 102 18.67 37.30 -16.23
CA GLU A 102 18.69 36.57 -14.96
C GLU A 102 17.63 37.05 -13.95
N PRO A 103 17.42 36.30 -12.85
CA PRO A 103 17.13 36.95 -11.58
C PRO A 103 18.19 36.61 -10.51
N ALA A 104 18.89 37.65 -10.10
CA ALA A 104 19.69 37.69 -8.89
C ALA A 104 18.83 37.73 -7.63
N SER A 105 19.38 37.09 -6.60
CA SER A 105 19.04 37.06 -5.19
C SER A 105 18.88 38.42 -4.51
N THR A 106 17.97 38.51 -3.53
CA THR A 106 18.29 39.10 -2.21
C THR A 106 17.33 38.58 -1.13
N THR A 107 17.97 38.16 -0.06
CA THR A 107 17.49 37.79 1.28
C THR A 107 17.03 39.01 2.08
N THR A 108 15.97 38.88 2.88
CA THR A 108 15.93 39.47 4.23
C THR A 108 15.01 38.67 5.16
N ASP A 109 15.63 38.30 6.26
CA ASP A 109 15.14 37.76 7.54
C ASP A 109 13.86 38.43 8.08
N THR A 110 12.99 37.63 8.70
CA THR A 110 12.22 38.10 9.87
C THR A 110 11.77 36.91 10.71
N GLU A 111 12.41 36.79 11.87
CA GLU A 111 12.03 35.95 13.01
C GLU A 111 10.56 36.18 13.41
N LEU A 112 9.78 35.11 13.56
CA LEU A 112 8.66 35.09 14.51
C LEU A 112 8.61 33.75 15.24
N LYS A 113 8.66 33.89 16.56
CA LYS A 113 8.79 32.88 17.61
C LYS A 113 7.57 31.97 17.67
N LEU A 114 7.84 30.70 17.95
CA LEU A 114 6.85 29.67 18.24
C LEU A 114 6.38 29.80 19.69
N ASP A 115 5.09 30.08 19.89
CA ASP A 115 4.42 29.89 21.17
C ASP A 115 3.53 28.63 21.17
N ASP A 116 3.76 27.83 22.21
CA ASP A 116 3.21 26.51 22.51
C ASP A 116 1.75 26.65 23.00
N ALA A 117 0.79 26.53 22.09
CA ALA A 117 -0.63 26.49 22.43
C ALA A 117 -0.99 25.13 23.08
N THR A 118 -0.78 25.07 24.39
CA THR A 118 -1.35 24.06 25.28
C THR A 118 -2.86 24.27 25.35
N ILE A 119 -3.64 23.37 24.74
CA ILE A 119 -5.10 23.32 24.90
C ILE A 119 -5.38 22.84 26.33
N VAL A 120 -5.64 23.79 27.22
CA VAL A 120 -6.26 23.58 28.53
C VAL A 120 -7.77 23.44 28.29
N PHE A 121 -8.35 22.35 28.77
CA PHE A 121 -9.79 22.16 28.81
C PHE A 121 -10.27 22.72 30.15
N ASP A 122 -10.86 23.90 30.10
CA ASP A 122 -11.50 24.57 31.22
C ASP A 122 -12.93 24.02 31.31
N ASP A 123 -13.18 23.14 32.29
CA ASP A 123 -14.49 22.54 32.58
C ASP A 123 -14.83 22.80 34.05
N ASP A 124 -14.90 24.08 34.39
CA ASP A 124 -15.58 24.58 35.59
C ASP A 124 -16.76 25.46 35.15
N GLY A 125 -17.76 24.79 34.58
CA GLY A 125 -19.10 25.32 34.39
C GLY A 125 -19.97 24.91 35.57
N ASP A 126 -19.86 25.65 36.68
CA ASP A 126 -20.82 25.64 37.77
C ASP A 126 -22.19 26.06 37.23
N GLY A 127 -23.10 25.08 37.16
CA GLY A 127 -24.46 25.23 36.69
C GLY A 127 -25.37 24.40 37.58
N ASP A 128 -26.00 25.08 38.53
CA ASP A 128 -27.03 24.59 39.43
C ASP A 128 -27.98 23.57 38.76
N ILE A 129 -27.81 22.29 39.09
CA ILE A 129 -28.78 21.23 38.79
C ILE A 129 -29.64 21.04 40.04
N ALA A 130 -30.85 21.57 39.97
CA ALA A 130 -31.92 21.36 40.94
C ALA A 130 -32.16 19.86 41.22
N PRO A 131 -32.47 19.48 42.48
CA PRO A 131 -32.67 18.09 42.86
C PRO A 131 -33.91 17.48 42.16
N PRO A 132 -33.84 16.20 41.71
CA PRO A 132 -34.96 15.54 41.04
C PRO A 132 -36.11 15.22 42.02
N PRO A 133 -37.37 15.16 41.54
CA PRO A 133 -38.55 14.97 42.38
C PRO A 133 -38.61 13.59 43.06
N PRO A 134 -39.34 13.47 44.19
CA PRO A 134 -39.38 12.24 44.98
C PRO A 134 -40.00 11.07 44.20
N ARG A 135 -39.26 9.96 44.19
CA ARG A 135 -39.63 8.72 43.51
C ARG A 135 -40.78 8.02 44.24
N LYS A 136 -41.78 7.60 43.46
CA LYS A 136 -42.97 6.85 43.88
C LYS A 136 -42.62 5.58 44.66
N SER A 137 -43.47 5.27 45.62
CA SER A 137 -43.42 4.17 46.58
C SER A 137 -43.10 2.80 45.97
N LYS A 138 -42.18 2.07 46.61
CA LYS A 138 -41.85 0.67 46.32
C LYS A 138 -43.05 -0.20 46.63
N GLN A 139 -43.70 -0.77 45.62
CA GLN A 139 -44.63 -1.89 45.79
C GLN A 139 -43.88 -3.05 46.47
N GLN A 140 -44.40 -3.53 47.60
CA GLN A 140 -43.81 -4.65 48.33
C GLN A 140 -44.01 -5.93 47.51
N LEU A 141 -42.93 -6.47 46.95
CA LEU A 141 -42.98 -7.76 46.24
C LEU A 141 -43.25 -8.91 47.23
N THR A 142 -44.13 -9.82 46.83
CA THR A 142 -44.41 -11.09 47.53
C THR A 142 -43.12 -11.90 47.74
N PRO A 143 -43.01 -12.70 48.82
CA PRO A 143 -41.79 -13.42 49.19
C PRO A 143 -41.31 -14.37 48.08
N ASP A 144 -42.23 -14.97 47.32
CA ASP A 144 -41.87 -15.92 46.25
C ASP A 144 -41.19 -15.25 45.07
N LYS A 145 -41.67 -14.06 44.66
CA LYS A 145 -41.03 -13.26 43.59
C LYS A 145 -39.65 -12.74 44.00
N LYS A 146 -39.34 -12.64 45.30
CA LYS A 146 -37.99 -12.30 45.78
C LYS A 146 -37.03 -13.47 45.66
N LYS A 147 -37.48 -14.70 45.94
CA LYS A 147 -36.69 -15.93 45.76
C LYS A 147 -36.34 -16.16 44.30
N GLU A 148 -37.30 -16.06 43.40
CA GLU A 148 -37.07 -16.19 41.94
C GLU A 148 -36.08 -15.13 41.41
N LYS A 149 -36.17 -13.89 41.90
CA LYS A 149 -35.21 -12.84 41.55
C LYS A 149 -33.80 -13.15 42.07
N ALA A 150 -33.68 -13.67 43.29
CA ALA A 150 -32.39 -14.06 43.86
C ALA A 150 -31.75 -15.21 43.08
N GLU A 151 -32.54 -16.22 42.70
CA GLU A 151 -32.07 -17.34 41.85
C GLU A 151 -31.64 -16.88 40.46
N ASN A 152 -32.41 -15.99 39.83
CA ASN A 152 -32.03 -15.41 38.54
C ASN A 152 -30.75 -14.55 38.64
N LEU A 153 -30.57 -13.81 39.73
CA LEU A 153 -29.37 -13.03 39.99
C LEU A 153 -28.16 -13.97 40.25
N ALA A 154 -28.35 -15.08 40.94
CA ALA A 154 -27.32 -16.11 41.12
C ALA A 154 -26.92 -16.75 39.79
N LYS A 155 -27.89 -17.11 38.93
CA LYS A 155 -27.64 -17.62 37.57
C LYS A 155 -26.88 -16.60 36.70
N LEU A 156 -27.23 -15.32 36.79
CA LEU A 156 -26.52 -14.24 36.10
C LEU A 156 -25.09 -14.05 36.61
N ARG A 157 -24.88 -14.12 37.93
CA ARG A 157 -23.55 -14.07 38.53
C ARG A 157 -22.69 -15.25 38.12
N ALA A 158 -23.25 -16.47 38.06
CA ALA A 158 -22.55 -17.66 37.59
C ALA A 158 -22.13 -17.52 36.11
N LYS A 159 -23.05 -17.15 35.22
CA LYS A 159 -22.74 -16.89 33.80
C LYS A 159 -21.70 -15.79 33.60
N LEU A 160 -21.75 -14.74 34.43
CA LEU A 160 -20.76 -13.66 34.41
C LEU A 160 -19.38 -14.15 34.86
N ALA A 161 -19.32 -14.97 35.92
CA ALA A 161 -18.07 -15.55 36.41
C ALA A 161 -17.43 -16.49 35.37
N GLU A 162 -18.23 -17.34 34.72
CA GLU A 162 -17.79 -18.17 33.59
C GLU A 162 -17.24 -17.32 32.45
N LYS A 163 -17.96 -16.26 32.04
CA LYS A 163 -17.49 -15.36 30.99
C LYS A 163 -16.21 -14.63 31.38
N ILE A 164 -16.06 -14.20 32.64
CA ILE A 164 -14.80 -13.64 33.15
C ILE A 164 -13.67 -14.68 33.06
N ASN A 165 -13.92 -15.93 33.43
CA ASN A 165 -12.92 -16.99 33.37
C ASN A 165 -12.49 -17.29 31.92
N THR A 166 -13.44 -17.40 30.98
CA THR A 166 -13.10 -17.57 29.55
C THR A 166 -12.29 -16.40 28.99
N LEU A 167 -12.60 -15.16 29.39
CA LEU A 167 -11.82 -13.99 28.99
C LEU A 167 -10.44 -13.95 29.67
N LYS A 168 -10.32 -14.40 30.92
CA LYS A 168 -9.04 -14.53 31.61
C LYS A 168 -8.15 -15.61 30.96
N GLU A 169 -8.73 -16.74 30.55
CA GLU A 169 -8.03 -17.81 29.84
C GLU A 169 -7.58 -17.34 28.45
N LYS A 170 -8.45 -16.69 27.68
CA LYS A 170 -8.10 -16.08 26.38
C LYS A 170 -6.99 -15.03 26.50
N ARG A 171 -6.95 -14.29 27.62
CA ARG A 171 -5.93 -13.27 27.91
C ARG A 171 -4.70 -13.82 28.63
N LYS A 172 -4.66 -15.12 28.95
CA LYS A 172 -3.57 -15.78 29.70
C LYS A 172 -3.22 -15.02 30.99
N ALA A 173 -4.26 -14.61 31.71
CA ALA A 173 -4.13 -13.86 32.96
C ALA A 173 -3.60 -14.76 34.09
N PRO A 174 -2.82 -14.19 35.04
CA PRO A 174 -2.30 -14.93 36.19
C PRO A 174 -3.45 -15.58 36.98
N GLY A 175 -3.33 -16.88 37.29
CA GLY A 175 -4.34 -17.68 37.99
C GLY A 175 -5.24 -18.55 37.09
N THR A 176 -5.06 -18.53 35.77
CA THR A 176 -5.64 -19.54 34.86
C THR A 176 -4.65 -20.67 34.58
N LYS A 177 -5.07 -21.77 33.95
CA LYS A 177 -4.23 -22.97 33.67
C LYS A 177 -2.87 -22.65 33.01
N PHE A 178 -2.75 -21.48 32.38
CA PHE A 178 -1.49 -20.89 31.95
C PHE A 178 -1.01 -19.88 32.99
N ALA A 179 -0.51 -20.38 34.12
CA ALA A 179 0.03 -19.52 35.16
C ALA A 179 1.32 -18.86 34.66
N THR A 180 1.37 -17.53 34.69
CA THR A 180 2.64 -16.81 34.65
C THR A 180 3.42 -17.18 35.89
N VAL A 181 4.59 -17.77 35.66
CA VAL A 181 5.47 -18.32 36.67
C VAL A 181 5.90 -17.24 37.68
N THR A 182 5.45 -17.35 38.93
CA THR A 182 5.65 -16.30 39.95
C THR A 182 7.03 -16.37 40.61
N SER A 183 7.79 -17.46 40.46
CA SER A 183 9.12 -17.64 41.04
C SER A 183 10.22 -17.72 39.97
N ARG A 184 11.32 -16.97 40.18
CA ARG A 184 12.50 -16.94 39.29
C ARG A 184 13.12 -18.31 39.04
N GLN A 185 13.04 -19.21 40.02
CA GLN A 185 13.53 -20.59 39.90
C GLN A 185 12.68 -21.41 38.92
N GLN A 186 11.36 -21.27 38.99
CA GLN A 186 10.44 -21.96 38.10
C GLN A 186 10.58 -21.45 36.64
N ILE A 187 10.92 -20.16 36.43
CA ILE A 187 11.20 -19.61 35.08
C ILE A 187 12.46 -20.26 34.48
N LEU A 188 13.50 -20.47 35.29
CA LEU A 188 14.75 -21.10 34.86
C LEU A 188 14.55 -22.59 34.54
N GLU A 189 13.75 -23.29 35.35
CA GLU A 189 13.41 -24.69 35.11
C GLU A 189 12.53 -24.89 33.87
N GLU A 190 11.55 -24.01 33.63
CA GLU A 190 10.73 -24.05 32.41
C GLU A 190 11.58 -23.76 31.17
N ARG A 191 12.49 -22.79 31.24
CA ARG A 191 13.45 -22.51 30.16
C ARG A 191 14.34 -23.72 29.87
N ARG A 192 14.82 -24.42 30.90
CA ARG A 192 15.62 -25.64 30.78
C ARG A 192 14.82 -26.80 30.18
N LYS A 193 13.56 -26.99 30.60
CA LYS A 193 12.65 -28.00 30.04
C LYS A 193 12.34 -27.72 28.57
N LYS A 194 12.08 -26.46 28.20
CA LYS A 194 11.83 -26.04 26.82
C LYS A 194 13.04 -26.23 25.91
N GLU A 195 14.23 -25.94 26.42
CA GLU A 195 15.49 -26.18 25.70
C GLU A 195 15.77 -27.68 25.52
N ALA A 196 15.51 -28.49 26.55
CA ALA A 196 15.61 -29.95 26.46
C ALA A 196 14.62 -30.54 25.44
N LEU A 197 13.36 -30.07 25.43
CA LEU A 197 12.35 -30.48 24.46
C LEU A 197 12.76 -30.13 23.03
N ARG A 198 13.26 -28.91 22.81
CA ARG A 198 13.74 -28.47 21.49
C ARG A 198 14.96 -29.28 21.04
N ARG A 199 15.84 -29.68 21.97
CA ARG A 199 16.99 -30.55 21.66
C ARG A 199 16.56 -31.97 21.33
N GLN A 200 15.55 -32.51 22.02
CA GLN A 200 14.94 -33.79 21.66
C GLN A 200 14.28 -33.72 20.27
N GLN A 201 13.48 -32.69 19.99
CA GLN A 201 12.86 -32.49 18.67
C GLN A 201 13.89 -32.32 17.55
N LYS A 202 15.01 -31.64 17.81
CA LYS A 202 16.09 -31.52 16.84
C LYS A 202 16.78 -32.86 16.59
N LYS A 203 17.03 -33.65 17.64
CA LYS A 203 17.58 -35.01 17.52
C LYS A 203 16.65 -35.94 16.75
N THR A 204 15.35 -35.95 17.07
CA THR A 204 14.37 -36.78 16.35
C THR A 204 14.15 -36.33 14.90
N LYS A 205 14.52 -35.09 14.56
CA LYS A 205 14.48 -34.58 13.20
C LYS A 205 15.75 -34.94 12.44
N GLU A 206 16.93 -34.77 13.05
CA GLU A 206 18.21 -35.23 12.48
C GLU A 206 18.21 -36.75 12.29
N GLU A 207 17.66 -37.53 13.23
CA GLU A 207 17.54 -38.99 13.13
C GLU A 207 16.48 -39.45 12.10
N LYS A 208 15.56 -38.56 11.68
CA LYS A 208 14.60 -38.83 10.58
C LYS A 208 15.09 -38.37 9.21
N ASP A 209 16.02 -37.42 9.17
CA ASP A 209 16.59 -36.91 7.92
C ASP A 209 17.77 -37.78 7.41
N ASP A 210 18.27 -38.74 8.20
CA ASP A 210 19.35 -39.67 7.82
C ASP A 210 18.86 -41.03 7.24
N ASP A 211 17.55 -41.33 7.26
CA ASP A 211 17.01 -42.67 6.90
C ASP A 211 16.03 -42.68 5.70
N ASP A 212 15.68 -41.54 5.09
CA ASP A 212 14.72 -41.50 3.96
C ASP A 212 15.28 -40.70 2.76
N ASP A 213 16.09 -41.39 1.95
CA ASP A 213 16.44 -41.00 0.59
C ASP A 213 15.69 -41.92 -0.39
N ASP A 214 14.35 -41.92 -0.36
CA ASP A 214 13.52 -42.33 -1.51
C ASP A 214 12.03 -41.92 -1.39
N LYS A 215 11.43 -41.59 -2.54
CA LYS A 215 9.98 -41.47 -2.84
C LYS A 215 9.11 -40.30 -2.32
N SER A 216 8.91 -39.36 -3.24
CA SER A 216 7.63 -39.03 -3.92
C SER A 216 6.28 -39.05 -3.15
N SER A 217 5.65 -37.86 -3.17
CA SER A 217 4.20 -37.59 -3.35
C SER A 217 3.22 -37.91 -2.21
N SER A 218 2.56 -36.86 -1.70
CA SER A 218 1.13 -36.54 -1.97
C SER A 218 0.38 -35.98 -0.75
N GLU A 219 -0.60 -35.11 -1.07
CA GLU A 219 -1.71 -34.59 -0.23
C GLU A 219 -1.38 -33.70 1.00
N ASP A 220 -2.23 -32.77 1.44
CA ASP A 220 -3.26 -31.88 0.88
C ASP A 220 -3.69 -30.93 2.05
N GLU A 221 -4.15 -29.72 1.73
CA GLU A 221 -4.93 -28.68 2.48
C GLU A 221 -4.69 -28.43 4.01
N ASP A 222 -4.62 -27.21 4.52
CA ASP A 222 -5.63 -26.14 4.47
C ASP A 222 -4.98 -24.75 4.62
N MET A 223 -5.14 -23.87 3.64
CA MET A 223 -4.80 -22.45 3.74
C MET A 223 -6.09 -21.62 3.80
N ASP A 224 -6.21 -20.88 4.90
CA ASP A 224 -7.26 -19.94 5.29
C ASP A 224 -7.54 -18.92 4.17
N ASP A 225 -8.66 -19.11 3.47
CA ASP A 225 -9.16 -18.26 2.38
C ASP A 225 -9.62 -16.91 2.93
N LYS A 226 -8.73 -15.90 2.81
CA LYS A 226 -9.12 -14.49 2.91
C LYS A 226 -9.27 -13.98 1.49
N GLU A 227 -10.52 -13.80 1.08
CA GLU A 227 -10.92 -13.05 -0.11
C GLU A 227 -10.40 -11.61 -0.08
N ASP A 228 -9.11 -11.42 -0.35
CA ASP A 228 -8.65 -10.22 -1.03
C ASP A 228 -9.03 -10.42 -2.50
N LYS A 229 -10.09 -9.71 -2.92
CA LYS A 229 -10.45 -9.58 -4.33
C LYS A 229 -9.36 -8.74 -5.00
N GLU A 230 -8.22 -9.38 -5.23
CA GLU A 230 -7.32 -8.99 -6.29
C GLU A 230 -8.13 -9.08 -7.59
N ASP A 231 -8.11 -8.00 -8.37
CA ASP A 231 -8.66 -7.99 -9.71
C ASP A 231 -7.84 -9.01 -10.52
N VAL A 232 -8.24 -10.28 -10.46
CA VAL A 232 -7.78 -11.32 -11.38
C VAL A 232 -8.11 -10.79 -12.76
N VAL A 233 -7.08 -10.36 -13.47
CA VAL A 233 -7.18 -9.89 -14.84
C VAL A 233 -7.50 -11.10 -15.69
N MET A 234 -8.78 -11.46 -15.73
CA MET A 234 -9.32 -12.47 -16.63
C MET A 234 -9.12 -11.93 -18.06
N TYR A 235 -8.24 -12.59 -18.81
CA TYR A 235 -7.80 -12.18 -20.15
C TYR A 235 -8.91 -12.22 -21.24
N ASN A 236 -10.15 -12.60 -20.88
CA ASN A 236 -11.29 -12.69 -21.80
C ASN A 236 -12.41 -11.67 -21.52
N ASN A 237 -12.19 -10.70 -20.63
CA ASN A 237 -13.16 -9.65 -20.34
C ASN A 237 -12.94 -8.44 -21.27
N ILE A 238 -13.42 -8.55 -22.52
CA ILE A 238 -13.39 -7.44 -23.48
C ILE A 238 -14.44 -6.40 -23.09
N GLU A 239 -13.98 -5.22 -22.66
CA GLU A 239 -14.80 -4.04 -22.38
C GLU A 239 -14.72 -3.06 -23.56
N PHE A 240 -15.85 -2.80 -24.21
CA PHE A 240 -15.97 -1.76 -25.22
C PHE A 240 -16.20 -0.40 -24.55
N ASN A 241 -15.71 0.67 -25.18
CA ASN A 241 -15.74 2.05 -24.65
C ASN A 241 -17.15 2.55 -24.25
N GLU A 242 -18.22 1.93 -24.77
CA GLU A 242 -19.61 2.25 -24.44
C GLU A 242 -20.16 1.57 -23.16
N GLY A 243 -19.30 0.91 -22.38
CA GLY A 243 -19.73 0.20 -21.14
C GLY A 243 -20.42 -1.14 -21.45
N GLU A 244 -20.10 -1.67 -22.61
CA GLU A 244 -20.57 -2.91 -23.16
C GLU A 244 -19.52 -3.99 -22.91
N ARG A 245 -19.91 -5.07 -22.22
CA ARG A 245 -19.03 -6.21 -21.92
C ARG A 245 -19.42 -7.37 -22.82
N ALA A 246 -18.46 -7.94 -23.54
CA ALA A 246 -18.68 -9.18 -24.26
C ALA A 246 -19.07 -10.30 -23.28
N THR A 247 -19.99 -11.17 -23.67
CA THR A 247 -20.30 -12.40 -22.93
C THR A 247 -19.08 -13.34 -22.98
N SER A 248 -18.96 -14.25 -22.01
CA SER A 248 -17.85 -15.24 -21.95
C SER A 248 -17.67 -16.01 -23.26
N ASP A 249 -18.76 -16.21 -23.99
CA ASP A 249 -18.80 -17.00 -25.21
C ASP A 249 -18.52 -16.14 -26.47
N LEU A 250 -18.19 -14.85 -26.30
CA LEU A 250 -17.98 -13.84 -27.35
C LEU A 250 -19.15 -13.69 -28.35
N SER A 251 -20.28 -14.35 -28.10
CA SER A 251 -21.45 -14.42 -28.97
C SER A 251 -22.37 -13.21 -28.87
N GLY A 252 -22.24 -12.41 -27.81
CA GLY A 252 -23.07 -11.24 -27.60
C GLY A 252 -22.41 -10.21 -26.70
N VAL A 253 -23.02 -9.03 -26.68
CA VAL A 253 -22.55 -7.91 -25.87
C VAL A 253 -23.63 -7.56 -24.87
N ARG A 254 -23.28 -7.54 -23.57
CA ARG A 254 -24.18 -7.15 -22.49
C ARG A 254 -23.86 -5.72 -22.07
N LYS A 255 -24.86 -4.85 -22.10
CA LYS A 255 -24.75 -3.50 -21.55
C LYS A 255 -24.70 -3.57 -20.02
N VAL A 256 -23.52 -3.41 -19.45
CA VAL A 256 -23.38 -3.32 -17.99
C VAL A 256 -23.72 -1.88 -17.61
N GLY A 257 -24.98 -1.67 -17.25
CA GLY A 257 -25.48 -0.36 -16.86
C GLY A 257 -24.57 0.28 -15.80
N ARG A 258 -24.08 1.50 -16.08
CA ARG A 258 -23.34 2.28 -15.10
C ARG A 258 -24.19 2.44 -13.84
N ARG A 259 -23.60 2.14 -12.68
CA ARG A 259 -24.27 2.33 -11.38
C ARG A 259 -24.78 3.77 -11.29
N LYS A 260 -26.08 3.93 -10.98
CA LYS A 260 -26.74 5.24 -10.94
C LYS A 260 -26.19 6.06 -9.76
N GLY A 261 -25.42 7.11 -10.06
CA GLY A 261 -24.96 8.10 -9.08
C GLY A 261 -23.46 8.05 -8.75
N PRO A 262 -22.98 8.94 -7.87
CA PRO A 262 -21.59 8.99 -7.45
C PRO A 262 -21.09 7.67 -6.85
N SER A 263 -19.80 7.38 -7.05
CA SER A 263 -19.15 6.26 -6.36
C SER A 263 -19.22 6.46 -4.85
N ASN A 264 -19.46 5.37 -4.11
CA ASN A 264 -19.59 5.38 -2.65
C ASN A 264 -18.37 6.01 -1.93
N ASN A 265 -17.19 5.92 -2.55
CA ASN A 265 -15.95 6.47 -2.02
C ASN A 265 -15.71 7.95 -2.39
N ASP A 266 -16.44 8.50 -3.36
CA ASP A 266 -16.27 9.87 -3.81
C ASP A 266 -17.10 10.87 -2.98
N VAL A 267 -16.50 11.26 -1.85
CA VAL A 267 -17.08 12.23 -0.92
C VAL A 267 -17.33 13.60 -1.58
N LYS A 268 -16.52 14.00 -2.57
CA LYS A 268 -16.69 15.30 -3.26
C LYS A 268 -17.93 15.30 -4.12
N ALA A 269 -18.13 14.24 -4.90
CA ALA A 269 -19.32 14.09 -5.73
C ALA A 269 -20.60 13.98 -4.89
N HIS A 270 -20.56 13.27 -3.75
CA HIS A 270 -21.68 13.25 -2.80
C HIS A 270 -21.99 14.64 -2.23
N LEU A 271 -20.96 15.43 -1.89
CA LEU A 271 -21.13 16.80 -1.39
C LEU A 271 -21.76 17.69 -2.47
N LYS A 272 -21.25 17.62 -3.71
CA LYS A 272 -21.79 18.38 -4.84
C LYS A 272 -23.26 18.03 -5.11
N LYS A 273 -23.61 16.74 -5.04
CA LYS A 273 -25.00 16.28 -5.20
C LYS A 273 -25.90 16.85 -4.09
N ALA A 274 -25.46 16.78 -2.84
CA ALA A 274 -26.23 17.33 -1.70
C ALA A 274 -26.39 18.87 -1.80
N GLU A 275 -25.39 19.58 -2.30
CA GLU A 275 -25.48 21.02 -2.56
C GLU A 275 -26.41 21.35 -3.72
N GLN A 276 -26.38 20.57 -4.80
CA GLN A 276 -27.32 20.70 -5.92
C GLN A 276 -28.76 20.42 -5.51
N GLU A 277 -29.00 19.40 -4.69
CA GLU A 277 -30.34 19.11 -4.16
C GLU A 277 -30.85 20.25 -3.28
N LYS A 278 -30.00 20.81 -2.42
CA LYS A 278 -30.35 22.00 -1.62
C LYS A 278 -30.62 23.22 -2.49
N ALA A 279 -29.83 23.46 -3.52
CA ALA A 279 -30.04 24.56 -4.46
C ALA A 279 -31.37 24.39 -5.22
N LYS A 280 -31.71 23.17 -5.63
CA LYS A 280 -33.00 22.84 -6.26
C LYS A 280 -34.17 23.11 -5.33
N LEU A 281 -34.10 22.65 -4.07
CA LEU A 281 -35.14 22.92 -3.08
C LEU A 281 -35.29 24.42 -2.79
N ALA A 282 -34.19 25.18 -2.78
CA ALA A 282 -34.22 26.63 -2.60
C ALA A 282 -34.78 27.39 -3.81
N SER A 283 -34.67 26.83 -5.02
CA SER A 283 -35.23 27.42 -6.25
C SER A 283 -36.71 27.14 -6.47
N MET A 284 -37.27 26.16 -5.77
CA MET A 284 -38.69 25.78 -5.86
C MET A 284 -39.53 26.62 -4.90
N ASP A 285 -40.83 26.74 -5.19
CA ASP A 285 -41.77 27.40 -4.27
C ASP A 285 -41.93 26.60 -2.97
N LYS A 286 -42.33 27.26 -1.89
CA LYS A 286 -42.33 26.68 -0.53
C LYS A 286 -43.17 25.41 -0.42
N GLU A 287 -44.34 25.37 -1.05
CA GLU A 287 -45.22 24.19 -1.04
C GLU A 287 -44.62 23.02 -1.83
N GLN A 288 -44.07 23.32 -3.02
CA GLN A 288 -43.38 22.32 -3.84
C GLN A 288 -42.11 21.80 -3.18
N ALA A 289 -41.36 22.67 -2.48
CA ALA A 289 -40.18 22.31 -1.71
C ALA A 289 -40.53 21.37 -0.56
N GLN A 290 -41.61 21.64 0.19
CA GLN A 290 -42.10 20.75 1.25
C GLN A 290 -42.49 19.37 0.70
N ALA A 291 -43.27 19.32 -0.39
CA ALA A 291 -43.63 18.07 -1.04
C ALA A 291 -42.41 17.31 -1.58
N ALA A 292 -41.40 18.01 -2.12
CA ALA A 292 -40.16 17.42 -2.57
C ALA A 292 -39.32 16.89 -1.39
N GLU A 293 -39.25 17.61 -0.28
CA GLU A 293 -38.59 17.16 0.94
C GLU A 293 -39.24 15.91 1.52
N GLU A 294 -40.56 15.84 1.55
CA GLU A 294 -41.30 14.65 1.99
C GLU A 294 -41.01 13.45 1.09
N LYS A 295 -41.05 13.64 -0.24
CA LYS A 295 -40.65 12.61 -1.20
C LYS A 295 -39.20 12.16 -0.96
N HIS A 296 -38.27 13.09 -0.73
CA HIS A 296 -36.88 12.76 -0.41
C HIS A 296 -36.76 11.98 0.90
N LYS A 297 -37.52 12.34 1.95
CA LYS A 297 -37.54 11.63 3.23
C LYS A 297 -38.04 10.19 3.07
N TRP A 298 -39.14 9.99 2.34
CA TRP A 298 -39.68 8.66 2.04
C TRP A 298 -38.74 7.82 1.17
N ASN A 299 -38.17 8.39 0.11
CA ASN A 299 -37.20 7.70 -0.74
C ASN A 299 -35.94 7.31 0.04
N LYS A 300 -35.48 8.15 0.96
CA LYS A 300 -34.35 7.83 1.85
C LYS A 300 -34.69 6.68 2.80
N ALA A 301 -35.90 6.66 3.37
CA ALA A 301 -36.36 5.57 4.22
C ALA A 301 -36.47 4.25 3.43
N LEU A 302 -37.04 4.30 2.22
CA LEU A 302 -37.16 3.16 1.31
C LEU A 302 -35.78 2.60 0.91
N ALA A 303 -34.86 3.48 0.51
CA ALA A 303 -33.49 3.10 0.17
C ALA A 303 -32.76 2.49 1.38
N GLY A 304 -33.00 3.02 2.58
CA GLY A 304 -32.50 2.45 3.83
C GLY A 304 -33.04 1.03 4.09
N ALA A 305 -34.34 0.80 3.86
CA ALA A 305 -34.97 -0.52 3.98
C ALA A 305 -34.44 -1.52 2.94
N GLN A 306 -34.10 -1.06 1.73
CA GLN A 306 -33.42 -1.84 0.70
C GLN A 306 -31.96 -2.15 1.05
N GLY A 307 -31.39 -1.52 2.09
CA GLY A 307 -29.99 -1.66 2.49
C GLY A 307 -29.01 -0.73 1.76
N ILE A 308 -29.51 0.22 0.97
CA ILE A 308 -28.67 1.22 0.27
C ILE A 308 -28.25 2.31 1.26
N LYS A 309 -26.93 2.46 1.46
CA LYS A 309 -26.34 3.47 2.35
C LYS A 309 -26.33 4.85 1.67
N VAL A 310 -27.34 5.66 1.94
CA VAL A 310 -27.48 7.03 1.43
C VAL A 310 -26.57 8.00 2.22
N LYS A 311 -25.73 8.78 1.52
CA LYS A 311 -24.72 9.70 2.11
C LYS A 311 -24.94 11.15 1.66
N ASP A 312 -25.84 11.85 2.33
CA ASP A 312 -26.23 13.21 1.91
C ASP A 312 -25.96 14.28 2.98
N ASP A 313 -25.43 13.90 4.14
CA ASP A 313 -25.19 14.82 5.26
C ASP A 313 -23.98 15.74 5.00
N VAL A 314 -24.24 16.99 4.61
CA VAL A 314 -23.22 18.00 4.25
C VAL A 314 -22.13 18.14 5.32
N LYS A 315 -22.50 18.20 6.61
CA LYS A 315 -21.54 18.33 7.73
C LYS A 315 -20.60 17.10 7.81
N LEU A 316 -21.13 15.89 7.64
CA LEU A 316 -20.35 14.66 7.68
C LEU A 316 -19.47 14.49 6.45
N LEU A 317 -19.97 14.87 5.27
CA LEU A 317 -19.22 14.86 4.01
C LEU A 317 -18.04 15.84 4.07
N LYS A 318 -18.24 17.06 4.58
CA LYS A 318 -17.16 18.03 4.82
C LYS A 318 -16.12 17.49 5.82
N LYS A 319 -16.54 16.87 6.92
CA LYS A 319 -15.62 16.20 7.88
C LYS A 319 -14.88 15.02 7.25
N ALA A 320 -15.52 14.25 6.37
CA ALA A 320 -14.88 13.15 5.66
C ALA A 320 -13.82 13.66 4.67
N LEU A 321 -14.08 14.77 3.98
CA LEU A 321 -13.09 15.44 3.15
C LEU A 321 -11.87 15.90 3.96
N LYS A 322 -12.09 16.64 5.06
CA LYS A 322 -11.01 17.07 5.95
C LYS A 322 -10.17 15.91 6.48
N ARG A 323 -10.79 14.76 6.80
CA ARG A 323 -10.06 13.54 7.21
C ARG A 323 -9.20 12.97 6.07
N LYS A 324 -9.70 12.97 4.84
CA LYS A 324 -8.93 12.53 3.66
C LYS A 324 -7.75 13.47 3.40
N GLU A 325 -7.98 14.77 3.44
CA GLU A 325 -6.94 15.79 3.30
C GLU A 325 -5.88 15.66 4.39
N ALA A 326 -6.27 15.48 5.65
CA ALA A 326 -5.34 15.26 6.75
C ALA A 326 -4.49 13.99 6.56
N LYS A 327 -5.08 12.90 6.05
CA LYS A 327 -4.33 11.69 5.68
C LYS A 327 -3.33 11.98 4.55
N LYS A 328 -3.73 12.73 3.52
CA LYS A 328 -2.84 13.11 2.41
C LYS A 328 -1.69 14.00 2.87
N ARG A 329 -1.95 14.98 3.74
CA ARG A 329 -0.91 15.82 4.37
C ARG A 329 0.06 15.00 5.23
N LYS A 330 -0.41 13.96 5.93
CA LYS A 330 0.45 13.03 6.67
C LYS A 330 1.34 12.23 5.72
N SER A 331 0.76 11.62 4.68
CA SER A 331 1.54 10.86 3.70
C SER A 331 2.53 11.74 2.95
N GLU A 332 2.16 12.97 2.61
CA GLU A 332 3.04 13.94 1.96
C GLU A 332 4.25 14.27 2.85
N ARG A 333 4.03 14.59 4.13
CA ARG A 333 5.13 14.80 5.08
C ARG A 333 6.02 13.58 5.20
N GLU A 334 5.44 12.39 5.33
CA GLU A 334 6.21 11.15 5.43
C GLU A 334 7.04 10.86 4.18
N TRP A 335 6.50 11.14 3.00
CA TRP A 335 7.24 11.02 1.74
C TRP A 335 8.33 12.09 1.62
N GLY A 336 8.08 13.32 2.07
CA GLY A 336 9.09 14.36 2.19
C GLY A 336 10.25 13.94 3.10
N GLU A 337 9.95 13.45 4.31
CA GLU A 337 10.95 12.92 5.24
C GLU A 337 11.74 11.75 4.64
N ARG A 338 11.07 10.85 3.88
CA ARG A 338 11.76 9.72 3.22
C ARG A 338 12.70 10.21 2.12
N LYS A 339 12.28 11.18 1.31
CA LYS A 339 13.13 11.77 0.26
C LYS A 339 14.34 12.48 0.86
N GLN A 340 14.15 13.29 1.90
CA GLN A 340 15.23 13.93 2.64
C GLN A 340 16.19 12.90 3.22
N PHE A 341 15.67 11.89 3.90
CA PHE A 341 16.50 10.82 4.46
C PHE A 341 17.32 10.07 3.39
N VAL A 342 16.75 9.80 2.22
CA VAL A 342 17.50 9.20 1.09
C VAL A 342 18.58 10.16 0.60
N ALA A 343 18.28 11.45 0.44
CA ALA A 343 19.26 12.46 0.05
C ALA A 343 20.40 12.57 1.06
N ASP A 344 20.10 12.59 2.36
CA ASP A 344 21.08 12.62 3.45
C ASP A 344 21.96 11.36 3.45
N GLN A 345 21.36 10.19 3.18
CA GLN A 345 22.13 8.94 3.06
C GLN A 345 23.06 8.93 1.84
N ILE A 346 22.62 9.49 0.72
CA ILE A 346 23.45 9.62 -0.48
C ILE A 346 24.60 10.60 -0.21
N LYS A 347 24.29 11.78 0.35
CA LYS A 347 25.27 12.80 0.73
C LYS A 347 26.30 12.24 1.71
N ALA A 348 25.86 11.59 2.79
CA ALA A 348 26.77 10.99 3.77
C ALA A 348 27.69 9.90 3.17
N LYS A 349 27.23 9.17 2.14
CA LYS A 349 28.09 8.23 1.38
C LYS A 349 29.10 8.96 0.50
N GLN A 350 28.69 10.05 -0.15
CA GLN A 350 29.55 10.89 -0.98
C GLN A 350 30.62 11.57 -0.12
N ASP A 351 30.24 12.25 0.97
CA ASP A 351 31.15 12.92 1.90
C ASP A 351 32.22 11.94 2.44
N ARG A 352 31.81 10.72 2.83
CA ARG A 352 32.77 9.68 3.28
C ARG A 352 33.71 9.22 2.16
N ARG A 353 33.24 9.17 0.92
CA ARG A 353 34.09 8.81 -0.23
C ARG A 353 35.10 9.93 -0.50
N GLU A 354 34.66 11.18 -0.45
CA GLU A 354 35.51 12.36 -0.61
C GLU A 354 36.57 12.44 0.49
N GLU A 355 36.20 12.21 1.74
CA GLU A 355 37.13 12.16 2.86
C GLU A 355 38.14 11.02 2.70
N ASN A 356 37.70 9.83 2.28
CA ASN A 356 38.61 8.73 1.98
C ASN A 356 39.56 9.03 0.80
N LEU A 357 39.11 9.74 -0.22
CA LEU A 357 39.96 10.21 -1.31
C LEU A 357 40.95 11.27 -0.83
N ARG A 358 40.52 12.17 0.05
CA ARG A 358 41.39 13.17 0.69
C ARG A 358 42.47 12.50 1.54
N ILE A 359 42.10 11.53 2.39
CA ILE A 359 43.04 10.70 3.16
C ILE A 359 44.03 10.00 2.22
N ARG A 360 43.60 9.47 1.08
CA ARG A 360 44.51 8.85 0.09
C ARG A 360 45.48 9.86 -0.52
N ARG A 361 45.02 11.09 -0.83
CA ARG A 361 45.90 12.17 -1.31
C ARG A 361 46.90 12.56 -0.23
N GLU A 362 46.46 12.76 1.01
CA GLU A 362 47.31 13.15 2.15
C GLU A 362 48.30 12.06 2.59
N ASN A 363 47.97 10.78 2.37
CA ASN A 363 48.86 9.65 2.64
C ASN A 363 49.86 9.38 1.51
N LYS A 364 49.70 10.02 0.34
CA LYS A 364 50.65 9.87 -0.77
C LYS A 364 52.01 10.41 -0.33
N GLY A 365 53.05 9.57 -0.43
CA GLY A 365 54.42 9.93 -0.02
C GLY A 365 54.74 9.76 1.47
N LYS A 366 53.76 9.42 2.32
CA LYS A 366 54.01 9.14 3.75
C LYS A 366 54.30 7.65 3.98
N SER A 367 55.29 7.36 4.84
CA SER A 367 55.60 6.01 5.30
C SER A 367 54.42 5.38 6.05
N ARG A 368 54.27 4.05 5.96
CA ARG A 368 53.11 3.28 6.45
C ARG A 368 52.79 3.50 7.94
N LYS A 369 53.78 3.87 8.77
CA LYS A 369 53.58 4.22 10.20
C LYS A 369 52.91 5.58 10.42
N HIS A 370 53.01 6.51 9.46
CA HIS A 370 52.47 7.88 9.54
C HIS A 370 51.20 8.09 8.70
N GLN A 371 50.66 7.01 8.11
CA GLN A 371 49.45 7.09 7.30
C GLN A 371 48.19 7.10 8.17
N THR A 372 47.26 7.99 7.87
CA THR A 372 45.94 8.02 8.50
C THR A 372 45.05 6.92 7.93
N LYS A 373 44.31 6.21 8.78
CA LYS A 373 43.43 5.11 8.35
C LYS A 373 42.19 5.67 7.65
N GLN A 374 41.76 5.02 6.57
CA GLN A 374 40.52 5.35 5.86
C GLN A 374 39.29 5.06 6.72
N LEU A 375 38.24 5.85 6.53
CA LEU A 375 36.92 5.62 7.10
C LEU A 375 36.29 4.34 6.55
N ARG A 376 35.60 3.61 7.43
CA ARG A 376 34.87 2.38 7.10
C ARG A 376 33.65 2.68 6.22
N SER A 377 33.20 1.65 5.50
CA SER A 377 32.02 1.76 4.64
C SER A 377 30.79 2.25 5.41
N PHE A 378 29.94 3.04 4.73
CA PHE A 378 28.72 3.56 5.31
C PHE A 378 27.72 2.43 5.58
N LYS A 379 27.69 1.95 6.83
CA LYS A 379 26.62 1.09 7.34
C LYS A 379 25.49 2.02 7.74
N GLY A 380 24.58 2.27 6.80
CA GLY A 380 23.53 3.27 6.95
C GLY A 380 22.72 3.03 8.22
N ALA A 381 22.41 4.12 8.93
CA ALA A 381 21.47 4.07 10.03
C ALA A 381 20.11 3.68 9.43
N THR A 382 19.70 2.43 9.58
CA THR A 382 18.35 1.99 9.22
C THR A 382 17.38 2.77 10.10
N ARG A 383 16.50 3.57 9.49
CA ARG A 383 15.48 4.30 10.25
C ARG A 383 14.69 3.26 11.04
N ALA A 384 14.84 3.25 12.36
CA ALA A 384 14.15 2.28 13.21
C ALA A 384 12.65 2.34 12.88
N PRO A 385 11.97 1.20 12.68
CA PRO A 385 10.56 1.21 12.32
C PRO A 385 9.82 2.02 13.40
N LYS A 386 9.13 3.09 12.98
CA LYS A 386 8.24 3.85 13.86
C LYS A 386 7.18 2.85 14.33
N ARG A 387 7.35 2.31 15.55
CA ARG A 387 6.48 1.25 16.09
C ARG A 387 5.05 1.77 16.12
N ALA A 388 4.12 0.97 15.61
CA ALA A 388 2.69 1.22 15.74
C ALA A 388 2.27 0.86 17.18
N GLY A 389 2.59 1.71 18.15
CA GLY A 389 2.35 1.44 19.56
C GLY A 389 2.15 2.72 20.36
N PHE A 390 1.14 2.69 21.22
CA PHE A 390 0.84 3.63 22.29
C PHE A 390 1.97 3.61 23.35
N GLU A 391 3.19 3.96 22.95
CA GLU A 391 4.23 4.28 23.92
C GLU A 391 3.95 5.71 24.38
N GLY A 392 3.12 5.81 25.42
CA GLY A 392 2.76 7.07 26.04
C GLY A 392 4.02 7.87 26.33
N LYS A 393 4.07 9.11 25.83
CA LYS A 393 5.08 10.08 26.26
C LYS A 393 4.94 10.19 27.78
N ILE A 394 5.86 9.57 28.52
CA ILE A 394 6.00 9.79 29.96
C ILE A 394 6.38 11.26 30.11
N LYS A 395 5.39 12.12 30.37
CA LYS A 395 5.65 13.49 30.83
C LYS A 395 6.39 13.34 32.16
N ARG A 396 7.69 13.61 32.16
CA ARG A 396 8.41 13.88 33.40
C ARG A 396 7.79 15.16 33.97
N LYS A 397 7.13 15.05 35.12
CA LYS A 397 6.76 16.22 35.91
C LYS A 397 8.07 16.87 36.35
N SER A 398 8.32 18.10 35.89
CA SER A 398 9.33 19.00 36.46
C SER A 398 8.83 19.55 37.78
#